data_AF-A0A4Q9KRY1-F1
#
_entry.id   AF-A0A4Q9KRY1-F1
#
_cell.length_a   1.000
_cell.length_b   1.000
_cell.length_c   1.000
_cell.angle_alpha   90.00
_cell.angle_beta   90.00
_cell.angle_gamma   90.00
#
_symmetry.space_group_name_H-M   'P 1'
#
loop_
_entity.id
_entity.type
_entity.pdbx_description
1 polymer ?
#
loop_
_entity_poly.entity_id
_entity_poly.type
_entity_poly.pdbx_seq_one_letter_code
_entity_poly.pdbx_strand_id
1 'polypeptide(L)' 'MERYRNIFQLYAKQPEETVESALLGSLLRQSGHAVTESLVSSLINYHNKEYMNFEEFYELTQRAKQNEITHNDMLESFR' A
#
# COMPACT_ATOMS: atom_id res chain seq x y z
N MET A 1 -2.69 5.39 -12.50
CA MET A 1 -3.30 4.05 -12.40
C MET A 1 -2.40 2.97 -12.99
N GLU A 2 -1.90 3.12 -14.22
CA GLU A 2 -1.05 2.10 -14.88
C GLU A 2 0.18 1.68 -14.08
N ARG A 3 0.90 2.61 -13.44
CA ARG A 3 2.08 2.26 -12.61
C ARG A 3 1.74 1.27 -11.49
N TYR A 4 0.66 1.50 -10.74
CA TYR A 4 0.22 0.62 -9.67
C TYR A 4 -0.21 -0.75 -10.20
N ARG A 5 -0.89 -0.78 -11.35
CA ARG A 5 -1.32 -2.03 -12.00
C ARG A 5 -0.13 -2.84 -12.48
N ASN A 6 0.86 -2.20 -13.12
CA ASN A 6 2.09 -2.87 -13.55
C ASN A 6 2.83 -3.47 -12.35
N ILE A 7 3.01 -2.69 -11.27
CA ILE A 7 3.68 -3.18 -10.06
C ILE A 7 2.88 -4.33 -9.44
N PHE A 8 1.57 -4.20 -9.32
CA PHE A 8 0.71 -5.27 -8.80
C PHE A 8 0.85 -6.57 -9.62
N GLN A 9 0.81 -6.48 -10.95
CA GLN A 9 0.93 -7.63 -11.84
C GLN A 9 2.30 -8.32 -11.79
N LEU A 10 3.36 -7.64 -11.35
CA LEU A 10 4.67 -8.29 -11.13
C LEU A 10 4.64 -9.31 -9.98
N TYR A 11 3.73 -9.13 -9.01
CA TYR A 11 3.61 -9.99 -7.84
C TYR A 11 2.34 -10.85 -7.87
N ALA A 12 1.36 -10.50 -8.71
CA ALA A 12 0.08 -11.16 -8.76
C ALA A 12 0.23 -12.62 -9.18
N LYS A 13 -0.33 -13.52 -8.37
CA LYS A 13 -0.45 -14.92 -8.71
C LYS A 13 -1.55 -15.08 -9.75
N GLN A 14 -1.20 -15.71 -10.87
CA GLN A 14 -2.17 -16.04 -11.91
C GLN A 14 -2.75 -17.44 -11.67
N PRO A 15 -4.04 -17.69 -12.02
CA PRO A 15 -4.98 -16.80 -12.71
C PRO A 15 -5.82 -15.90 -11.78
N GLU A 16 -5.61 -15.97 -10.48
CA GLU A 16 -6.47 -15.32 -9.47
C GLU A 16 -6.28 -13.79 -9.40
N GLU A 17 -5.20 -13.26 -9.99
CA GLU A 17 -4.85 -11.84 -9.97
C GLU A 17 -4.83 -11.25 -8.55
N THR A 18 -4.31 -12.04 -7.60
CA THR A 18 -4.16 -11.64 -6.19
C THR A 18 -2.71 -11.67 -5.76
N VAL A 19 -2.38 -10.84 -4.77
CA VAL A 19 -1.06 -10.79 -4.12
C VAL A 19 -1.23 -11.06 -2.64
N GLU A 20 -0.22 -11.66 -2.01
CA GLU A 20 -0.20 -11.83 -0.55
C GLU A 20 -0.12 -10.46 0.15
N SER A 21 -0.94 -10.27 1.18
CA SER A 21 -0.96 -9.04 2.00
C SER A 21 0.41 -8.72 2.61
N ALA A 22 1.23 -9.73 2.89
CA ALA A 22 2.60 -9.56 3.36
C ALA A 22 3.50 -8.77 2.38
N LEU A 23 3.18 -8.78 1.08
CA LEU A 23 3.92 -8.05 0.04
C LEU A 23 3.52 -6.56 -0.06
N LEU A 24 2.53 -6.11 0.72
CA LEU A 24 2.05 -4.72 0.70
C LEU A 24 3.20 -3.72 0.86
N GLY A 25 4.10 -3.96 1.80
CA GLY A 25 5.25 -3.09 2.05
C GLY A 25 6.20 -2.97 0.85
N SER A 26 6.40 -4.06 0.10
CA SER A 26 7.22 -4.07 -1.12
C SER A 26 6.52 -3.35 -2.27
N LEU A 27 5.21 -3.54 -2.42
CA LEU A 27 4.39 -2.90 -3.45
C LEU A 27 4.32 -1.39 -3.26
N LEU A 28 4.11 -0.92 -2.02
CA LEU A 28 4.06 0.51 -1.68
C LEU A 28 5.41 1.20 -1.93
N ARG A 29 6.53 0.57 -1.54
CA ARG A 29 7.87 1.12 -1.78
C ARG A 29 8.21 1.22 -3.28
N GLN A 30 7.91 0.18 -4.06
CA GLN A 30 8.09 0.23 -5.53
C GLN A 30 7.20 1.27 -6.21
N SER A 31 6.03 1.52 -5.62
CA SER A 31 5.11 2.56 -6.09
C SER A 31 5.60 3.97 -5.74
N GLY A 32 6.61 4.11 -4.87
CA GLY A 32 7.26 5.36 -4.49
C GLY A 32 6.80 5.92 -3.15
N HIS A 33 6.04 5.17 -2.36
CA HIS A 33 5.60 5.58 -1.02
C HIS A 33 6.68 5.29 0.03
N ALA A 34 6.89 6.24 0.93
CA ALA A 34 7.79 6.09 2.07
C ALA A 34 7.00 5.53 3.27
N VAL A 35 6.76 4.22 3.26
CA VAL A 35 6.02 3.56 4.35
C VAL A 35 6.93 2.93 5.40
N THR A 36 6.55 3.06 6.67
CA THR A 36 7.19 2.35 7.79
C THR A 36 6.60 0.95 7.94
N GLU A 37 7.34 0.04 8.57
CA GLU A 37 6.84 -1.31 8.85
C GLU A 37 5.58 -1.28 9.73
N SER A 38 5.52 -0.35 10.70
CA SER A 38 4.33 -0.18 11.54
C SER A 38 3.10 0.25 10.73
N LEU A 39 3.25 1.16 9.76
CA LEU A 39 2.13 1.56 8.90
C LEU A 39 1.69 0.40 8.01
N VAL A 40 2.64 -0.34 7.43
CA VAL A 40 2.34 -1.52 6.61
C VAL A 40 1.60 -2.57 7.43
N SER A 41 2.05 -2.89 8.64
CA SER A 41 1.35 -3.82 9.54
C SER A 41 -0.06 -3.34 9.89
N SER A 42 -0.25 -2.05 10.16
CA SER A 42 -1.57 -1.47 10.39
C SER A 42 -2.49 -1.60 9.18
N LEU A 43 -1.98 -1.37 7.97
CA LEU A 43 -2.74 -1.51 6.73
C LEU A 43 -3.10 -2.98 6.42
N ILE A 44 -2.17 -3.91 6.67
CA ILE A 44 -2.44 -5.36 6.55
C ILE A 44 -3.50 -5.79 7.56
N ASN A 45 -3.39 -5.34 8.81
CA ASN A 45 -4.36 -5.64 9.85
C ASN A 45 -5.74 -5.03 9.55
N TYR A 46 -5.77 -3.82 8.96
CA TYR A 46 -7.00 -3.20 8.48
C TYR A 46 -7.65 -4.00 7.35
N HIS A 47 -6.85 -4.49 6.40
CA HIS A 47 -7.32 -5.32 5.28
C HIS A 47 -7.91 -6.66 5.75
N ASN A 48 -7.29 -7.26 6.77
CA ASN A 48 -7.75 -8.49 7.45
C ASN A 48 -8.01 -9.68 6.50
N LYS A 49 -7.19 -9.83 5.46
CA LYS A 49 -7.19 -11.00 4.55
C LYS A 49 -5.76 -11.38 4.20
N GLU A 50 -5.55 -12.67 3.91
CA GLU A 50 -4.23 -13.19 3.49
C GLU A 50 -3.83 -12.69 2.09
N TYR A 51 -4.81 -12.47 1.21
CA TYR A 51 -4.61 -11.99 -0.15
C TYR A 51 -5.39 -10.70 -0.40
N MET A 52 -4.91 -9.92 -1.37
CA MET A 52 -5.58 -8.71 -1.86
C MET A 52 -5.60 -8.71 -3.39
N ASN A 53 -6.72 -8.27 -3.95
CA ASN A 53 -6.84 -7.96 -5.37
C ASN A 53 -6.33 -6.53 -5.67
N PHE A 54 -6.36 -6.13 -6.95
CA PHE A 54 -5.87 -4.81 -7.35
C PHE A 54 -6.63 -3.64 -6.72
N GLU A 55 -7.95 -3.75 -6.58
CA GLU A 55 -8.79 -2.70 -6.01
C GLU A 55 -8.46 -2.50 -4.51
N GLU A 56 -8.30 -3.60 -3.78
CA GLU A 56 -7.91 -3.61 -2.38
C GLU A 56 -6.49 -3.02 -2.20
N PHE A 57 -5.53 -3.43 -3.02
CA PHE A 57 -4.19 -2.83 -3.04
C PHE A 57 -4.24 -1.32 -3.30
N TYR A 58 -5.07 -0.88 -4.25
CA TYR A 58 -5.20 0.53 -4.57
C TYR A 58 -5.81 1.33 -3.41
N GLU A 59 -6.82 0.79 -2.72
CA GLU A 59 -7.39 1.41 -1.52
C GLU A 59 -6.32 1.58 -0.43
N LEU A 60 -5.56 0.53 -0.12
CA LEU A 60 -4.50 0.57 0.89
C LEU A 60 -3.40 1.58 0.53
N THR A 61 -3.11 1.74 -0.77
CA THR A 61 -2.18 2.75 -1.27
C THR A 61 -2.71 4.18 -1.04
N GLN A 62 -4.01 4.42 -1.25
CA GLN A 62 -4.61 5.72 -0.94
C GLN A 62 -4.56 6.03 0.57
N ARG A 63 -4.80 5.02 1.41
CA ARG A 63 -4.69 5.16 2.88
C ARG A 63 -3.26 5.46 3.32
N ALA A 64 -2.27 4.78 2.73
CA ALA A 64 -0.86 5.05 2.99
C ALA A 64 -0.51 6.51 2.66
N LYS A 65 -0.93 6.98 1.47
CA LYS A 65 -0.71 8.35 1.02
C LYS A 65 -1.35 9.39 1.94
N GLN A 66 -2.57 9.14 2.45
CA GLN A 66 -3.21 10.04 3.40
C GLN A 66 -2.44 10.14 4.73
N ASN A 67 -1.92 9.01 5.23
CA ASN A 67 -1.10 9.00 6.45
C ASN A 67 0.24 9.73 6.26
N GLU A 68 0.87 9.61 5.08
CA GLU A 68 2.07 10.39 4.72
C GLU A 68 1.79 11.90 4.73
N ILE A 69 0.66 12.32 4.13
CA ILE A 69 0.23 13.73 4.09
C ILE A 69 -0.01 14.25 5.51
N THR A 70 -0.82 13.55 6.32
CA THR A 70 -1.11 13.98 7.70
C THR A 70 0.15 14.11 8.56
N HIS A 71 1.13 13.23 8.40
CA HIS A 71 2.39 13.36 9.14
C HIS A 71 3.19 14.59 8.72
N ASN A 72 3.18 14.93 7.43
CA ASN A 72 3.92 16.07 6.89
C ASN A 72 3.25 17.41 7.22
N ASP A 73 1.92 17.52 7.08
CA ASP A 73 1.14 18.72 7.45
C ASP A 73 1.26 19.06 8.95
N MET A 74 1.38 18.02 9.80
CA MET A 74 1.57 18.22 11.23
C MET A 74 2.94 18.85 11.53
N LEU A 75 3.99 18.48 10.80
CA LEU A 75 5.33 19.05 10.96
C LEU A 75 5.44 20.50 10.45
N GLU A 76 4.72 20.84 9.38
CA GLU A 76 4.68 22.20 8.87
C GLU A 76 3.90 23.16 9.78
N SER A 77 2.90 22.66 10.52
CA SER A 77 2.11 23.47 11.47
C SER A 77 2.88 23.89 12.74
N PHE A 78 4.07 23.34 12.98
CA PHE A 78 4.95 23.72 14.10
C PHE A 78 6.12 24.65 13.69
N ARG A 79 6.16 25.14 12.45
CA ARG A 79 7.08 26.19 11.99
C ARG A 79 6.39 27.54 11.90
#